data_AF-A0A962X430-F1
#
_entry.id   AF-A0A962X430-F1
#
_cell.length_a   1.000
_cell.length_b   1.000
_cell.length_c   1.000
_cell.angle_alpha   90.00
_cell.angle_beta   90.00
_cell.angle_gamma   90.00
#
_symmetry.space_group_name_H-M   'P 1'
#
loop_
_entity.id
_entity.type
_entity.pdbx_description
1 polymer ?
#
loop_
_entity_poly.entity_id
_entity_poly.type
_entity_poly.pdbx_seq_one_letter_code
_entity_poly.pdbx_strand_id
1 'polypeptide(L)'
;MSELKCPVMHGAVTTEEKSVTAWWPKSLNLDILHQHDTKSDPMGGDFDYRETVKSLDVDALKRDLHALMTRSQDWWPADWG
;
A
#
# COMPACT_ATOMS: atom_id res chain seq x y z
N MET A 1 7.07 -27.78 2.05
CA MET A 1 6.26 -26.60 1.65
C MET A 1 6.68 -26.24 0.25
N SER A 2 5.80 -26.37 -0.74
CA SER A 2 6.13 -26.18 -2.15
C SER A 2 6.52 -24.72 -2.41
N GLU A 3 7.76 -24.49 -2.82
CA GLU A 3 8.23 -23.18 -3.31
C GLU A 3 7.36 -22.74 -4.50
N LEU A 4 6.80 -21.54 -4.44
CA LEU A 4 5.96 -20.95 -5.48
C LEU A 4 6.83 -20.46 -6.65
N LYS A 5 7.49 -21.39 -7.34
CA LYS A 5 8.37 -21.07 -8.47
C LYS A 5 7.54 -20.92 -9.74
N CYS A 6 7.55 -19.73 -10.35
CA CYS A 6 6.91 -19.50 -11.64
C CYS A 6 7.47 -20.50 -12.69
N PRO A 7 6.63 -21.32 -13.34
CA PRO A 7 7.09 -22.40 -14.23
C PRO A 7 7.67 -21.90 -15.56
N VAL A 8 7.53 -20.60 -15.87
CA VAL A 8 8.07 -19.97 -17.08
C VAL A 8 9.25 -19.09 -16.70
N MET A 9 10.43 -19.46 -17.20
CA MET A 9 11.69 -18.77 -16.91
C MET A 9 11.75 -17.41 -17.61
N HIS A 10 11.85 -16.36 -16.82
CA HIS A 10 12.14 -15.00 -17.27
C HIS A 10 13.43 -14.51 -16.57
N GLY A 11 14.33 -13.87 -17.33
CA GLY A 11 15.68 -13.50 -16.85
C GLY A 11 15.74 -12.29 -15.92
N ALA A 12 14.64 -11.57 -15.74
CA ALA A 12 14.59 -10.37 -14.91
C ALA A 12 14.53 -10.68 -13.40
N VAL A 13 14.87 -9.68 -12.58
CA VAL A 13 14.67 -9.68 -11.12
C VAL A 13 13.35 -8.97 -10.84
N THR A 14 12.27 -9.75 -10.83
CA THR A 14 10.89 -9.25 -10.63
C THR A 14 10.23 -9.83 -9.38
N THR A 15 11.00 -10.58 -8.58
CA THR A 15 10.56 -11.21 -7.34
C THR A 15 11.60 -11.02 -6.24
N GLU A 16 11.14 -10.94 -4.99
CA GLU A 16 11.99 -10.72 -3.81
C GLU A 16 12.95 -11.90 -3.51
N GLU A 17 12.69 -13.08 -4.07
CA GLU A 17 13.49 -14.30 -3.83
C GLU A 17 14.93 -14.21 -4.35
N LYS A 18 15.19 -13.33 -5.34
CA LYS A 18 16.52 -13.15 -5.94
C LYS A 18 17.30 -11.99 -5.31
N SER A 19 17.07 -11.69 -4.03
CA SER A 19 17.76 -10.60 -3.34
C SER A 19 19.22 -10.94 -3.00
N VAL A 20 20.09 -9.93 -3.10
CA VAL A 20 21.51 -10.01 -2.70
C VAL A 20 21.67 -10.27 -1.20
N THR A 21 20.71 -9.83 -0.38
CA THR A 21 20.74 -10.01 1.08
C THR A 21 20.59 -11.47 1.51
N ALA A 22 20.04 -12.34 0.66
CA ALA A 22 19.99 -13.79 0.91
C ALA A 22 21.39 -14.40 1.01
N TRP A 23 22.37 -13.88 0.26
CA TRP A 23 23.76 -14.33 0.28
C TRP A 23 24.55 -13.75 1.45
N TRP A 24 24.24 -12.52 1.87
CA TRP A 24 24.92 -11.81 2.95
C TRP A 24 23.93 -11.29 3.99
N PRO A 25 23.33 -12.17 4.82
CA PRO A 25 22.25 -11.79 5.72
C PRO A 25 22.66 -10.82 6.86
N LYS A 26 23.98 -10.58 7.05
CA LYS A 26 24.53 -9.67 8.06
C LYS A 26 25.09 -8.37 7.46
N SER A 27 24.87 -8.10 6.17
CA SER A 27 25.27 -6.82 5.58
C SER A 27 24.50 -5.67 6.25
N LEU A 28 25.13 -4.48 6.31
CA LEU A 28 24.46 -3.28 6.81
C LEU A 28 23.25 -2.97 5.92
N ASN A 29 22.07 -2.82 6.55
CA ASN A 29 20.85 -2.47 5.84
C ASN A 29 20.76 -0.95 5.64
N LEU A 30 20.97 -0.51 4.40
CA LEU A 30 20.80 0.90 4.01
C LEU A 30 19.42 1.18 3.41
N ASP A 31 18.58 0.15 3.23
CA ASP A 31 17.28 0.30 2.56
C ASP A 31 16.31 1.19 3.33
N ILE A 32 16.45 1.21 4.65
CA ILE A 32 15.67 2.07 5.55
C ILE A 32 15.87 3.57 5.27
N LEU A 33 16.99 3.96 4.67
CA LEU A 33 17.34 5.37 4.44
C LEU A 33 16.75 5.91 3.14
N HIS A 34 16.23 5.04 2.27
CA HIS A 34 15.60 5.42 1.00
C HIS A 34 14.13 5.00 0.90
N GLN A 35 13.52 4.64 2.04
CA GLN A 35 12.08 4.44 2.15
C GLN A 35 11.32 5.76 1.92
N HIS A 36 10.13 5.66 1.33
CA HIS A 36 9.23 6.80 1.07
C HIS A 36 9.83 7.91 0.20
N ASP A 37 10.69 7.55 -0.76
CA ASP A 37 11.19 8.48 -1.77
C ASP A 37 10.08 8.86 -2.78
N THR A 38 10.25 10.02 -3.40
CA THR A 38 9.41 10.64 -4.43
C THR A 38 9.07 9.74 -5.61
N LYS A 39 9.95 8.80 -5.97
CA LYS A 39 9.71 7.84 -7.07
C LYS A 39 8.57 6.86 -6.79
N SER A 40 8.29 6.62 -5.51
CA SER A 40 7.23 5.74 -5.05
C SER A 40 5.96 6.48 -4.65
N ASP A 41 6.01 7.81 -4.56
CA ASP A 41 4.87 8.64 -4.18
C ASP A 41 3.99 8.94 -5.42
N PRO A 42 2.74 8.45 -5.48
CA PRO A 42 1.85 8.72 -6.60
C PRO A 42 1.26 10.14 -6.60
N MET A 43 1.36 10.89 -5.49
CA MET A 43 0.71 12.19 -5.33
C MET A 43 1.50 13.35 -5.96
N GLY A 44 2.79 13.14 -6.23
CA GLY A 44 3.69 14.15 -6.80
C GLY A 44 4.26 15.11 -5.75
N GLY A 45 5.42 15.69 -6.05
CA GLY A 45 6.21 16.45 -5.07
C GLY A 45 5.61 17.77 -4.57
N ASP A 46 4.64 18.32 -5.29
CA ASP A 46 3.98 19.59 -4.94
C ASP A 46 2.69 19.39 -4.11
N PHE A 47 2.29 18.14 -3.85
CA PHE A 47 1.07 17.85 -3.12
C PHE A 47 1.24 18.08 -1.60
N ASP A 48 0.47 19.03 -1.05
CA ASP A 48 0.40 19.27 0.39
C ASP A 48 -0.90 18.70 0.98
N TYR A 49 -0.79 17.56 1.67
CA TYR A 49 -1.91 16.93 2.35
C TYR A 49 -2.48 17.80 3.48
N ARG A 50 -1.64 18.52 4.21
CA ARG A 50 -2.06 19.37 5.34
C ARG A 50 -2.89 20.55 4.88
N GLU A 51 -2.54 21.15 3.74
CA GLU A 51 -3.37 22.21 3.16
C GLU A 51 -4.65 21.64 2.55
N THR A 52 -4.55 20.52 1.83
CA THR A 52 -5.71 19.89 1.17
C THR A 52 -6.78 19.51 2.19
N VAL A 53 -6.42 18.88 3.32
CA VAL A 53 -7.38 18.43 4.33
C VAL A 53 -8.12 19.60 5.03
N LYS A 54 -7.59 20.82 5.02
CA LYS A 54 -8.30 21.99 5.58
C LYS A 54 -9.52 22.39 4.76
N SER A 55 -9.51 22.11 3.46
CA SER A 55 -10.64 22.38 2.56
C SER A 55 -11.71 21.27 2.55
N LEU A 56 -11.47 20.17 3.28
CA LEU A 56 -12.38 19.04 3.34
C LEU A 56 -13.66 19.41 4.10
N ASP A 57 -14.82 19.10 3.53
CA ASP A 57 -16.09 19.13 4.26
C ASP A 57 -16.18 17.92 5.20
N VAL A 58 -15.70 18.13 6.44
CA VAL A 58 -15.66 17.09 7.48
C VAL A 58 -17.08 16.67 7.91
N ASP A 59 -18.05 17.57 7.84
CA ASP A 59 -19.43 17.26 8.24
C ASP A 59 -20.10 16.38 7.18
N ALA A 60 -19.86 16.63 5.90
CA ALA A 60 -20.26 15.72 4.83
C ALA A 60 -19.61 14.35 4.98
N LEU A 61 -18.28 14.29 5.18
CA LEU A 61 -17.56 13.03 5.38
C LEU A 61 -18.16 12.21 6.53
N LYS A 62 -18.45 12.83 7.67
CA LYS A 62 -19.06 12.15 8.82
C LYS A 62 -20.46 11.62 8.48
N ARG A 63 -21.29 12.42 7.82
CA ARG A 63 -22.63 11.98 7.39
C ARG A 63 -22.55 10.77 6.47
N ASP A 64 -21.65 10.81 5.49
CA ASP A 64 -21.47 9.73 4.53
C ASP A 64 -20.93 8.46 5.19
N LEU A 65 -20.01 8.58 6.15
CA LEU A 65 -19.55 7.46 6.97
C LEU A 65 -20.68 6.84 7.80
N HIS A 66 -21.53 7.66 8.42
CA HIS A 66 -22.68 7.15 9.17
C HIS A 66 -23.68 6.41 8.27
N ALA A 67 -23.92 6.93 7.06
CA ALA A 67 -24.76 6.26 6.08
C ALA A 67 -24.15 4.94 5.58
N LEU A 68 -22.82 4.87 5.43
CA LEU A 68 -22.11 3.67 5.03
C LEU A 68 -22.32 2.52 6.02
N MET A 69 -22.39 2.81 7.33
CA MET A 69 -22.49 1.78 8.37
C MET A 69 -23.70 0.86 8.20
N THR A 70 -24.82 1.36 7.67
CA THR A 70 -26.05 0.59 7.47
C THR A 70 -26.34 0.28 6.00
N ARG A 71 -25.40 0.60 5.11
CA ARG A 71 -25.49 0.33 3.68
C ARG A 71 -24.74 -0.95 3.35
N SER A 72 -25.30 -2.08 3.77
CA SER A 72 -24.75 -3.42 3.53
C SER A 72 -24.44 -3.66 2.04
N GLN A 73 -23.34 -4.37 1.77
CA GLN A 73 -22.90 -4.71 0.42
C GLN A 73 -22.99 -6.22 0.22
N ASP A 74 -23.55 -6.69 -0.89
CA ASP A 74 -23.80 -8.13 -1.09
C ASP A 74 -22.52 -8.99 -1.10
N TRP A 75 -21.38 -8.41 -1.49
CA TRP A 75 -20.08 -9.08 -1.49
C TRP A 75 -19.45 -9.18 -0.09
N TRP A 76 -19.92 -8.37 0.86
CA TRP A 76 -19.58 -8.44 2.28
C TRP A 76 -20.74 -7.90 3.15
N PRO A 77 -21.75 -8.73 3.42
CA PRO A 77 -22.94 -8.29 4.12
C PRO A 77 -22.63 -7.82 5.54
N ALA A 78 -23.22 -6.70 5.95
CA ALA A 78 -23.15 -6.23 7.33
C ALA A 78 -23.99 -7.13 8.25
N ASP A 79 -23.40 -7.54 9.37
CA ASP A 79 -24.13 -8.27 10.41
C ASP A 79 -25.18 -7.36 11.04
N TRP A 80 -26.44 -7.81 11.03
CA TRP A 80 -27.61 -7.07 11.53
C TRP A 80 -27.96 -5.78 10.78
N GLY A 81 -27.42 -5.60 9.57
CA GLY A 81 -27.59 -4.38 8.77
C GLY A 81 -26.82 -3.20 9.33
#